data_AF-A0A3M7I102-F1
#
_entry.id   AF-A0A3M7I102-F1
#
_cell.length_a   1.000
_cell.length_b   1.000
_cell.length_c   1.000
_cell.angle_alpha   90.00
_cell.angle_beta   90.00
_cell.angle_gamma   90.00
#
_symmetry.space_group_name_H-M   'P 1'
#
loop_
_entity.id
_entity.type
_entity.pdbx_description
1 polymer ?
#
loop_
_entity_poly.entity_id
_entity_poly.type
_entity_poly.pdbx_seq_one_letter_code
_entity_poly.pdbx_strand_id
1 'polypeptide(L)'
;MAPRSYTKTYKVPRRPFESARLDSELKVVGEYGLRNKREVWRVQLTLSKIRRAARQLLTLDEKDPKRLFEGNALIRRLVRVGVLDESRMKLDYVLALKVEDFLERRLQTCVYKLGLAKSIHHARVLIRQRHIRVGKQIVNVPSFIVRLDSQKHIDFALTSPFGGGRPGRVRRKKAKAAEKKDEGGDEGEEEEEPDDPETLTVLVGSDEKPFTVFKAILCAHSPFFQVASSARWLQGQENIIRLPKHDPDLFHVYVHWIRTARLDMSSADQHLPPNISEENSSVPTYYITLARTWVLGNYLGDQLFCNKVIDRILEKVDDQPYNTIGPSSLQQIWDIAPKDSTLLRLCTHLVVARMTPVRLEATFDELPSDIVLEMARRFVQGDGQQPDESPTYDHRCDYHVHPQGHPVCGLSL
;
A
#
# COMPACT_ATOMS: atom_id res chain seq x y z
N MET A 1 26.36 29.02 36.42
CA MET A 1 25.27 28.74 35.45
C MET A 1 24.23 27.90 36.18
N ALA A 2 23.00 28.40 36.38
CA ALA A 2 21.98 27.63 37.09
C ALA A 2 21.69 26.31 36.35
N PRO A 3 21.47 25.19 37.05
CA PRO A 3 21.19 23.91 36.41
C PRO A 3 19.88 23.99 35.61
N ARG A 4 19.92 23.57 34.34
CA ARG A 4 18.72 23.50 33.49
C ARG A 4 17.82 22.36 33.96
N SER A 5 16.62 22.68 34.42
CA SER A 5 15.61 21.68 34.77
C SER A 5 14.88 21.16 33.53
N TYR A 6 14.63 19.85 33.48
CA TYR A 6 13.87 19.18 32.43
C TYR A 6 12.73 18.38 33.05
N THR A 7 11.60 18.27 32.35
CA THR A 7 10.42 17.53 32.84
C THR A 7 9.81 16.67 31.74
N LYS A 8 9.18 15.57 32.14
CA LYS A 8 8.45 14.70 31.22
C LYS A 8 7.12 15.36 30.82
N THR A 9 6.85 15.40 29.52
CA THR A 9 5.64 16.02 28.94
C THR A 9 4.52 15.01 28.66
N TYR A 10 4.74 13.72 28.86
CA TYR A 10 3.76 12.65 28.66
C TYR A 10 3.86 11.62 29.77
N LYS A 11 2.80 10.82 29.95
CA LYS A 11 2.77 9.68 30.85
C LYS A 11 2.25 8.47 30.10
N VAL A 12 2.92 7.33 30.25
CA VAL A 12 2.51 6.08 29.60
C VAL A 12 1.30 5.50 30.33
N PRO A 13 0.29 4.96 29.61
CA PRO A 13 -0.85 4.25 30.20
C PRO A 13 -0.41 3.09 31.10
N ARG A 14 -1.17 2.85 32.17
CA ARG A 14 -0.86 1.76 33.13
C ARG A 14 -1.06 0.37 32.52
N ARG A 15 -2.10 0.20 31.70
CA ARG A 15 -2.45 -1.05 31.01
C ARG A 15 -2.13 -0.91 29.51
N PRO A 16 -1.03 -1.52 29.02
CA PRO A 16 -0.58 -1.33 27.64
C PRO A 16 -1.52 -1.93 26.58
N PHE A 17 -2.15 -3.06 26.85
CA PHE A 17 -2.90 -3.85 25.86
C PHE A 17 -4.41 -3.90 26.13
N GLU A 18 -5.00 -2.75 26.45
CA GLU A 18 -6.44 -2.61 26.62
C GLU A 18 -7.07 -2.20 25.28
N SER A 19 -7.85 -3.09 24.66
CA SER A 19 -8.41 -2.93 23.31
C SER A 19 -9.18 -1.61 23.15
N ALA A 20 -10.15 -1.34 24.03
CA ALA A 20 -10.96 -0.12 24.00
C ALA A 20 -10.11 1.17 24.02
N ARG A 21 -8.99 1.18 24.77
CA ARG A 21 -8.06 2.31 24.79
C ARG A 21 -7.26 2.41 23.49
N LEU A 22 -6.80 1.27 22.95
CA LEU A 22 -6.04 1.25 21.70
C LEU A 22 -6.88 1.75 20.52
N ASP A 23 -8.14 1.35 20.45
CA ASP A 23 -9.07 1.73 19.39
C ASP A 23 -9.45 3.21 19.47
N SER A 24 -9.78 3.69 20.68
CA SER A 24 -10.06 5.12 20.89
C SER A 24 -8.85 6.01 20.59
N GLU A 25 -7.65 5.62 21.01
CA GLU A 25 -6.42 6.34 20.66
C GLU A 25 -6.13 6.29 19.16
N LEU A 26 -6.37 5.16 18.49
CA LEU A 26 -6.15 5.02 17.06
C LEU A 26 -7.10 5.90 16.26
N LYS A 27 -8.38 5.96 16.65
CA LYS A 27 -9.38 6.86 16.05
C LYS A 27 -8.94 8.32 16.14
N VAL A 28 -8.54 8.77 17.32
CA VAL A 28 -8.04 10.15 17.54
C VAL A 28 -6.75 10.41 16.74
N VAL A 29 -5.86 9.44 16.63
CA VAL A 29 -4.63 9.57 15.82
C VAL A 29 -4.96 9.75 14.34
N GLY A 30 -5.92 8.98 13.81
CA GLY A 30 -6.36 9.07 12.42
C GLY A 30 -7.05 10.40 12.12
N GLU A 31 -8.06 10.76 12.92
CA GLU A 31 -8.86 11.98 12.74
C GLU A 31 -8.01 13.26 12.75
N TYR A 32 -7.02 13.32 13.65
CA TYR A 32 -6.18 14.50 13.84
C TYR A 32 -4.80 14.42 13.13
N GLY A 33 -4.55 13.36 12.36
CA GLY A 33 -3.29 13.17 11.62
C GLY A 33 -2.04 13.20 12.51
N LEU A 34 -2.09 12.52 13.66
CA LEU A 34 -0.99 12.48 14.62
C LEU A 34 0.07 11.45 14.20
N ARG A 35 1.36 11.70 14.51
CA ARG A 35 2.42 10.75 14.13
C ARG A 35 2.46 9.50 15.02
N ASN A 36 2.15 9.66 16.31
CA ASN A 36 2.23 8.57 17.28
C ASN A 36 1.33 8.80 18.50
N LYS A 37 1.07 7.72 19.25
CA LYS A 37 0.30 7.74 20.51
C LYS A 37 0.92 8.65 21.58
N ARG A 38 2.25 8.90 21.52
CA ARG A 38 2.93 9.85 22.41
C ARG A 38 2.38 11.28 22.27
N GLU A 39 1.93 11.70 21.07
CA GLU A 39 1.29 13.01 20.90
C GLU A 39 -0.04 13.08 21.64
N VAL A 40 -0.85 12.01 21.61
CA VAL A 40 -2.10 11.88 22.38
C VAL A 40 -1.79 11.94 23.89
N TRP A 41 -0.80 11.17 24.35
CA TRP A 41 -0.44 11.10 25.78
C TRP A 41 0.10 12.42 26.34
N ARG A 42 0.67 13.29 25.50
CA ARG A 42 1.05 14.65 25.91
C ARG A 42 -0.19 15.48 26.23
N VAL A 43 -1.19 15.45 25.35
CA VAL A 43 -2.44 16.20 25.53
C VAL A 43 -3.24 15.65 26.71
N GLN A 44 -3.29 14.33 26.87
CA GLN A 44 -3.90 13.69 28.03
C GLN A 44 -3.23 14.10 29.34
N LEU A 45 -1.88 14.17 29.38
CA LEU A 45 -1.18 14.62 30.58
C LEU A 45 -1.48 16.09 30.89
N THR A 46 -1.53 16.97 29.89
CA THR A 46 -1.89 18.39 30.11
C THR A 46 -3.32 18.52 30.62
N LEU A 47 -4.27 17.80 30.02
CA LEU A 47 -5.66 17.77 30.45
C LEU A 47 -5.80 17.22 31.87
N SER A 48 -5.05 16.17 32.21
CA SER A 48 -5.03 15.60 33.56
C SER A 48 -4.52 16.59 34.61
N LYS A 49 -3.48 17.39 34.29
CA LYS A 49 -2.97 18.45 35.18
C LYS A 49 -4.00 19.56 35.37
N ILE A 50 -4.65 20.00 34.30
CA ILE A 50 -5.70 21.02 34.33
C ILE A 50 -6.88 20.56 35.18
N ARG A 51 -7.39 19.34 34.94
CA ARG A 51 -8.48 18.74 35.72
C ARG A 51 -8.11 18.52 37.19
N ARG A 52 -6.85 18.18 37.49
CA ARG A 52 -6.38 18.06 38.88
C ARG A 52 -6.40 19.40 39.59
N ALA A 53 -5.92 20.46 38.96
CA ALA A 53 -5.97 21.81 39.51
C ALA A 53 -7.41 22.26 39.72
N ALA A 54 -8.29 22.07 38.72
CA ALA A 54 -9.71 22.39 38.84
C ALA A 54 -10.38 21.67 40.02
N ARG A 55 -10.15 20.35 40.19
CA ARG A 55 -10.70 19.60 41.34
C ARG A 55 -10.22 20.14 42.69
N GLN A 56 -8.94 20.53 42.82
CA GLN A 56 -8.41 21.10 44.05
C GLN A 56 -8.99 22.49 44.35
N LEU A 57 -9.27 23.29 43.33
CA LEU A 57 -9.91 24.59 43.48
C LEU A 57 -11.40 24.44 43.83
N LEU A 58 -12.05 23.41 43.29
CA LEU A 58 -13.46 23.13 43.53
C LEU A 58 -13.78 22.70 44.97
N THR A 59 -12.81 22.15 45.71
CA THR A 59 -12.96 21.81 47.14
C THR A 59 -12.89 23.01 48.07
N LEU A 60 -12.36 24.15 47.61
CA LEU A 60 -12.28 25.39 48.39
C LEU A 60 -13.59 26.17 48.28
N ASP A 61 -13.89 26.98 49.30
CA ASP A 61 -15.04 27.88 49.28
C ASP A 61 -14.97 28.88 48.12
N GLU A 62 -16.13 29.33 47.64
CA GLU A 62 -16.22 30.19 46.46
C GLU A 62 -15.51 31.54 46.63
N LYS A 63 -15.47 32.04 47.87
CA LYS A 63 -14.82 33.32 48.23
C LYS A 63 -13.35 33.19 48.63
N ASP A 64 -12.80 31.97 48.63
CA ASP A 64 -11.40 31.75 48.97
C ASP A 64 -10.46 32.49 47.99
N PRO A 65 -9.46 33.25 48.46
CA PRO A 65 -8.60 34.05 47.61
C PRO A 65 -7.80 33.21 46.60
N LYS A 66 -7.41 31.99 46.97
CA LYS A 66 -6.68 31.08 46.08
C LYS A 66 -7.59 30.57 44.97
N ARG A 67 -8.84 30.22 45.29
CA ARG A 67 -9.84 29.82 44.30
C ARG A 67 -10.11 30.93 43.29
N LEU A 68 -10.33 32.15 43.78
CA LEU A 68 -10.58 33.31 42.93
C LEU A 68 -9.40 33.64 42.03
N PHE A 69 -8.17 33.62 42.55
CA PHE A 69 -6.99 33.96 41.78
C PHE A 69 -6.59 32.86 40.79
N GLU A 70 -6.32 31.64 41.27
CA GLU A 70 -5.87 30.53 40.44
C GLU A 70 -6.96 30.04 39.50
N GLY A 71 -8.22 30.03 39.94
CA GLY A 71 -9.38 29.63 39.13
C GLY A 71 -9.59 30.56 37.95
N ASN A 72 -9.62 31.87 38.19
CA ASN A 72 -9.73 32.85 37.10
C ASN A 72 -8.52 32.81 36.15
N ALA A 73 -7.31 32.60 36.68
CA ALA A 73 -6.13 32.45 35.84
C ALA A 73 -6.19 31.21 34.92
N LEU A 74 -6.71 30.09 35.45
CA LEU A 74 -6.91 28.86 34.69
C LEU A 74 -7.95 29.05 33.58
N ILE A 75 -9.12 29.60 33.92
CA ILE A 75 -10.21 29.87 32.97
C ILE A 75 -9.75 30.83 31.87
N ARG A 76 -9.13 31.96 32.22
CA ARG A 76 -8.60 32.92 31.23
C ARG A 76 -7.61 32.29 30.26
N ARG A 77 -6.77 31.35 30.74
CA ARG A 77 -5.83 30.63 29.87
C ARG A 77 -6.56 29.72 28.88
N LEU A 78 -7.60 29.01 29.31
CA LEU A 78 -8.38 28.11 28.47
C LEU A 78 -9.20 28.87 27.41
N VAL A 79 -9.81 29.98 27.81
CA VAL A 79 -10.53 30.89 26.90
C VAL A 79 -9.58 31.49 25.86
N ARG A 80 -8.42 32.01 26.29
CA ARG A 80 -7.41 32.57 25.36
C ARG A 80 -6.92 31.57 24.32
N VAL A 81 -6.83 30.29 24.69
CA VAL A 81 -6.47 29.22 23.76
C VAL A 81 -7.64 28.85 22.85
N GLY A 82 -8.88 29.07 23.29
CA GLY A 82 -10.10 28.67 22.58
C GLY A 82 -10.53 27.24 22.87
N VAL A 83 -10.12 26.67 24.00
CA VAL A 83 -10.61 25.35 24.47
C VAL A 83 -11.97 25.49 25.16
N LEU A 84 -12.21 26.64 25.79
CA LEU A 84 -13.44 26.95 26.49
C LEU A 84 -14.05 28.21 25.88
N ASP A 85 -15.37 28.19 25.70
CA ASP A 85 -16.12 29.34 25.20
C ASP A 85 -16.33 30.40 26.29
N GLU A 86 -16.54 31.66 25.87
CA GLU A 86 -16.74 32.80 26.78
C GLU A 86 -18.03 32.67 27.60
N SER A 87 -19.05 31.96 27.07
CA SER A 87 -20.28 31.67 27.80
C SER A 87 -20.09 30.69 28.97
N ARG A 88 -19.03 29.89 28.95
CA ARG A 88 -18.81 28.76 29.88
C ARG A 88 -17.67 29.03 30.87
N MET A 89 -17.52 30.26 31.36
CA MET A 89 -16.47 30.65 32.32
C MET A 89 -16.72 30.16 33.76
N LYS A 90 -16.98 28.86 33.96
CA LYS A 90 -17.06 28.22 35.29
C LYS A 90 -16.08 27.06 35.40
N LEU A 91 -15.60 26.79 36.61
CA LEU A 91 -14.65 25.69 36.87
C LEU A 91 -15.23 24.31 36.58
N ASP A 92 -16.55 24.14 36.70
CA ASP A 92 -17.21 22.84 36.47
C ASP A 92 -17.08 22.39 35.00
N TYR A 93 -17.17 23.32 34.05
CA TYR A 93 -16.99 23.02 32.63
C TYR A 93 -15.57 22.56 32.28
N VAL A 94 -14.57 22.95 33.09
CA VAL A 94 -13.17 22.50 32.91
C VAL A 94 -13.03 20.99 33.16
N LEU A 95 -13.88 20.40 34.01
CA LEU A 95 -13.87 18.96 34.25
C LEU A 95 -14.41 18.17 33.05
N ALA A 96 -15.35 18.73 32.30
CA ALA A 96 -15.99 18.10 31.14
C ALA A 96 -15.13 18.10 29.87
N LEU A 97 -14.02 18.87 29.84
CA LEU A 97 -13.15 19.00 28.66
C LEU A 97 -12.62 17.66 28.16
N LYS A 98 -12.66 17.44 26.86
CA LYS A 98 -12.14 16.23 26.23
C LYS A 98 -10.76 16.47 25.61
N VAL A 99 -10.18 15.42 25.02
CA VAL A 99 -8.84 15.50 24.40
C VAL A 99 -8.92 16.24 23.06
N GLU A 100 -10.04 16.05 22.37
CA GLU A 100 -10.43 16.64 21.10
C GLU A 100 -10.37 18.17 21.18
N ASP A 101 -10.92 18.78 22.24
CA ASP A 101 -10.94 20.24 22.43
C ASP A 101 -9.53 20.87 22.36
N PHE A 102 -8.50 20.16 22.78
CA PHE A 102 -7.11 20.61 22.68
C PHE A 102 -6.49 20.31 21.31
N LEU A 103 -6.87 19.20 20.69
CA LEU A 103 -6.39 18.82 19.36
C LEU A 103 -6.97 19.72 18.27
N GLU A 104 -8.19 20.23 18.43
CA GLU A 104 -8.79 21.23 17.54
C GLU A 104 -8.04 22.56 17.51
N ARG A 105 -7.33 22.89 18.61
CA ARG A 105 -6.53 24.12 18.73
C ARG A 105 -5.09 23.98 18.25
N ARG A 106 -4.69 22.82 17.73
CA ARG A 106 -3.37 22.65 17.11
C ARG A 106 -3.30 23.39 15.78
N LEU A 107 -2.13 23.92 15.45
CA LEU A 107 -1.91 24.59 14.18
C LEU A 107 -2.26 23.70 12.99
N GLN A 108 -1.96 22.40 13.08
CA GLN A 108 -2.29 21.41 12.05
C GLN A 108 -3.80 21.36 11.74
N THR A 109 -4.65 21.28 12.76
CA THR A 109 -6.11 21.25 12.61
C THR A 109 -6.67 22.59 12.18
N CYS A 110 -6.18 23.69 12.78
CA CYS A 110 -6.61 25.03 12.38
C CYS A 110 -6.33 25.30 10.90
N VAL A 111 -5.15 24.91 10.39
CA VAL A 111 -4.79 25.07 8.97
C VAL A 111 -5.70 24.26 8.05
N TYR A 112 -6.04 23.03 8.44
CA TYR A 112 -6.96 22.19 7.68
C TYR A 112 -8.39 22.77 7.69
N LYS A 113 -8.90 23.18 8.85
CA LYS A 113 -10.24 23.80 8.98
C LYS A 113 -10.36 25.14 8.24
N LEU A 114 -9.24 25.87 8.07
CA LEU A 114 -9.19 27.12 7.28
C LEU A 114 -9.12 26.88 5.76
N GLY A 115 -9.05 25.63 5.29
CA GLY A 115 -9.01 25.31 3.85
C GLY A 115 -7.65 25.53 3.18
N LEU A 116 -6.60 25.87 3.93
CA LEU A 116 -5.24 26.05 3.38
C LEU A 116 -4.59 24.73 2.93
N ALA A 117 -5.15 23.58 3.32
CA ALA A 117 -4.64 22.26 2.97
C ALA A 117 -5.80 21.32 2.65
N LYS A 118 -5.61 20.45 1.64
CA LYS A 118 -6.59 19.44 1.22
C LYS A 118 -6.89 18.37 2.27
N SER A 119 -5.93 18.06 3.15
CA SER A 119 -6.08 17.04 4.19
C SER A 119 -5.29 17.41 5.44
N ILE A 120 -5.59 16.76 6.56
CA ILE A 120 -4.87 17.00 7.82
C ILE A 120 -3.40 16.57 7.74
N HIS A 121 -3.08 15.58 6.91
CA HIS A 121 -1.71 15.15 6.64
C HIS A 121 -0.98 16.16 5.75
N HIS A 122 -1.67 16.71 4.74
CA HIS A 122 -1.14 17.79 3.90
C HIS A 122 -0.81 19.03 4.75
N ALA A 123 -1.70 19.42 5.67
CA ALA A 123 -1.45 20.52 6.61
C ALA A 123 -0.16 20.31 7.41
N ARG A 124 0.08 19.09 7.91
CA ARG A 124 1.29 18.75 8.66
C ARG A 124 2.57 18.94 7.83
N VAL A 125 2.52 18.52 6.57
CA VAL A 125 3.65 18.64 5.63
C VAL A 125 3.94 20.11 5.35
N LEU A 126 2.91 20.91 5.04
CA LEU A 126 3.08 22.35 4.79
C LEU A 126 3.71 23.09 5.97
N ILE A 127 3.26 22.79 7.20
CA ILE A 127 3.83 23.36 8.41
C ILE A 127 5.31 22.97 8.53
N ARG A 128 5.64 21.68 8.40
CA ARG A 128 7.02 21.19 8.53
C ARG A 128 7.95 21.75 7.48
N GLN A 129 7.45 21.96 6.26
CA GLN A 129 8.19 22.57 5.14
C GLN A 129 8.27 24.10 5.22
N ARG A 130 7.78 24.71 6.31
CA ARG A 130 7.86 26.16 6.59
C ARG A 130 7.02 27.03 5.65
N HIS A 131 5.93 26.49 5.13
CA HIS A 131 5.02 27.25 4.26
C HIS A 131 4.00 28.08 5.03
N ILE A 132 3.82 27.85 6.32
CA ILE A 132 2.76 28.47 7.13
C ILE A 132 3.35 29.45 8.15
N ARG A 133 2.71 30.61 8.27
CA ARG A 133 2.99 31.61 9.30
C ARG A 133 1.78 31.80 10.21
N VAL A 134 2.06 32.23 11.44
CA VAL A 134 1.06 32.72 12.39
C VAL A 134 1.45 34.16 12.72
N GLY A 135 0.66 35.12 12.25
CA GLY A 135 1.04 36.53 12.26
C GLY A 135 2.25 36.77 11.37
N LYS A 136 3.33 37.31 11.95
CA LYS A 136 4.58 37.61 11.23
C LYS A 136 5.58 36.44 11.25
N GLN A 137 5.39 35.47 12.15
CA GLN A 137 6.38 34.42 12.40
C GLN A 137 6.04 33.14 11.64
N ILE A 138 7.05 32.56 10.98
CA ILE A 138 6.93 31.22 10.38
C ILE A 138 6.97 30.18 11.49
N VAL A 139 6.00 29.28 11.51
CA VAL A 139 5.87 28.23 12.53
C VAL A 139 6.01 26.87 11.86
N ASN A 140 7.01 26.10 12.27
CA ASN A 140 7.33 24.78 11.68
C ASN A 140 6.96 23.59 12.58
N VAL A 141 6.22 23.84 13.66
CA VAL A 141 5.82 22.82 14.64
C VAL A 141 4.30 22.60 14.58
N PRO A 142 3.84 21.42 14.08
CA PRO A 142 2.39 21.12 13.99
C PRO A 142 1.66 21.03 15.34
N SER A 143 2.41 20.86 16.44
CA SER A 143 1.86 20.84 17.81
C SER A 143 1.74 22.23 18.43
N PHE A 144 2.00 23.30 17.68
CA PHE A 144 1.78 24.66 18.15
C PHE A 144 0.31 24.88 18.47
N ILE A 145 0.00 25.42 19.64
CA ILE A 145 -1.37 25.69 20.08
C ILE A 145 -1.71 27.14 19.67
N VAL A 146 -2.71 27.28 18.81
CA VAL A 146 -3.14 28.57 18.25
C VAL A 146 -4.11 29.24 19.22
N ARG A 147 -3.78 30.46 19.65
CA ARG A 147 -4.67 31.33 20.42
C ARG A 147 -5.76 31.93 19.53
N LEU A 148 -6.91 32.27 20.10
CA LEU A 148 -8.03 32.87 19.35
C LEU A 148 -7.60 34.12 18.57
N ASP A 149 -6.85 35.03 19.21
CA ASP A 149 -6.35 36.26 18.57
C ASP A 149 -5.44 35.98 17.37
N SER A 150 -4.61 34.94 17.47
CA SER A 150 -3.65 34.57 16.44
C SER A 150 -4.27 33.75 15.30
N GLN A 151 -5.46 33.18 15.51
CA GLN A 151 -6.12 32.31 14.54
C GLN A 151 -6.47 33.04 13.24
N LYS A 152 -6.91 34.30 13.33
CA LYS A 152 -7.23 35.15 12.17
C LYS A 152 -6.00 35.48 11.31
N HIS A 153 -4.81 35.27 11.85
CA HIS A 153 -3.54 35.64 11.23
C HIS A 153 -2.76 34.41 10.73
N ILE A 154 -3.44 33.29 10.49
CA ILE A 154 -2.85 32.09 9.89
C ILE A 154 -2.94 32.22 8.38
N ASP A 155 -1.80 32.14 7.71
CA ASP A 155 -1.72 32.28 6.26
C ASP A 155 -0.41 31.64 5.75
N PHE A 156 -0.25 31.54 4.42
CA PHE A 156 1.03 31.19 3.82
C PHE A 156 2.10 32.23 4.15
N ALA A 157 3.32 31.76 4.34
CA ALA A 157 4.47 32.63 4.54
C ALA A 157 4.78 33.38 3.24
N LEU A 158 5.11 34.67 3.33
CA LEU A 158 5.46 35.49 2.16
C LEU A 158 6.68 34.95 1.39
N THR A 159 7.58 34.25 2.09
CA THR A 159 8.76 33.61 1.50
C THR A 159 8.44 32.26 0.85
N SER A 160 7.25 31.72 1.08
CA SER A 160 6.79 30.46 0.51
C SER A 160 6.41 30.65 -0.96
N PRO A 161 6.65 29.65 -1.83
CA PRO A 161 6.11 29.66 -3.19
C PRO A 161 4.59 29.88 -3.25
N PHE A 162 3.86 29.40 -2.23
CA PHE A 162 2.40 29.55 -2.14
C PHE A 162 1.93 30.93 -1.65
N GLY A 163 2.83 31.72 -1.05
CA GLY A 163 2.54 33.07 -0.55
C GLY A 163 3.12 34.18 -1.42
N GLY A 164 3.39 33.90 -2.70
CA GLY A 164 4.02 34.84 -3.64
C GLY A 164 5.55 34.84 -3.64
N GLY A 165 6.17 33.94 -2.87
CA GLY A 165 7.62 33.77 -2.83
C GLY A 165 8.17 33.06 -4.06
N ARG A 166 9.51 33.08 -4.19
CA ARG A 166 10.21 32.44 -5.31
C ARG A 166 9.90 30.94 -5.40
N PRO A 167 9.60 30.39 -6.60
CA PRO A 167 9.40 28.95 -6.79
C PRO A 167 10.57 28.10 -6.26
N GLY A 168 10.26 26.90 -5.78
CA GLY A 168 11.24 25.98 -5.19
C GLY A 168 12.32 25.49 -6.17
N ARG A 169 13.41 24.91 -5.64
CA ARG A 169 14.58 24.47 -6.41
C ARG A 169 14.22 23.54 -7.57
N VAL A 170 13.40 22.52 -7.31
CA VAL A 170 13.02 21.52 -8.33
C VAL A 170 12.16 22.14 -9.42
N ARG A 171 11.14 22.93 -9.06
CA ARG A 171 10.30 23.64 -10.03
C ARG A 171 11.12 24.59 -10.89
N ARG A 172 12.07 25.31 -10.31
CA ARG A 172 13.02 26.16 -11.06
C ARG A 172 13.95 25.37 -11.97
N LYS A 173 14.44 24.21 -11.53
CA LYS A 173 15.29 23.34 -12.36
C LYS A 173 14.51 22.79 -13.55
N LYS A 174 13.24 22.39 -13.33
CA LYS A 174 12.33 21.94 -14.39
C LYS A 174 12.01 23.07 -15.38
N ALA A 175 11.64 24.25 -14.89
CA ALA A 175 11.37 25.42 -15.74
C ALA A 175 12.57 25.76 -16.64
N LYS A 176 13.78 25.81 -16.08
CA LYS A 176 15.01 26.03 -16.85
C LYS A 176 15.33 24.91 -17.86
N ALA A 177 14.90 23.69 -17.59
CA ALA A 177 15.07 22.58 -18.52
C ALA A 177 14.04 22.64 -19.65
N ALA A 178 12.85 23.18 -19.39
CA ALA A 178 11.82 23.45 -20.40
C ALA A 178 12.22 24.64 -21.30
N GLU A 179 12.68 25.75 -20.72
CA GLU A 179 13.18 26.92 -21.49
C GLU A 179 14.31 26.52 -22.47
N LYS A 180 15.20 25.61 -22.05
CA LYS A 180 16.26 25.08 -22.91
C LYS A 180 15.78 24.13 -24.01
N LYS A 181 14.58 23.55 -23.87
CA LYS A 181 13.98 22.75 -24.93
C LYS A 181 13.31 23.65 -25.96
N ASP A 182 12.64 24.73 -25.53
CA ASP A 182 12.04 25.72 -26.45
C ASP A 182 13.07 26.51 -27.26
N GLU A 183 14.26 26.81 -26.71
CA GLU A 183 15.34 27.49 -27.46
C GLU A 183 16.01 26.59 -28.53
N GLY A 184 15.75 25.29 -28.51
CA GLY A 184 16.16 24.35 -29.55
C GLY A 184 14.97 24.08 -30.47
N GLY A 185 14.70 25.01 -31.40
CA GLY A 185 13.52 25.02 -32.24
C GLY A 185 13.12 23.66 -32.82
N ASP A 186 11.96 23.19 -32.38
CA ASP A 186 11.10 22.28 -33.11
C ASP A 186 9.71 22.90 -33.07
N GLU A 187 9.34 23.53 -34.18
CA GLU A 187 8.00 24.07 -34.42
C GLU A 187 7.08 22.89 -34.70
N GLY A 188 6.25 22.52 -33.73
CA GLY A 188 5.20 21.53 -33.95
C GLY A 188 4.74 20.85 -32.68
N GLU A 189 3.80 21.50 -31.98
CA GLU A 189 2.47 20.96 -31.67
C GLU A 189 1.92 21.56 -30.37
N GLU A 190 0.61 21.70 -30.40
CA GLU A 190 -0.22 22.66 -29.69
C GLU A 190 -0.28 22.42 -28.17
N GLU A 191 -0.67 23.47 -27.47
CA GLU A 191 -0.92 23.51 -26.04
C GLU A 191 -1.93 22.44 -25.61
N GLU A 192 -1.53 21.50 -24.74
CA GLU A 192 -2.46 20.74 -23.90
C GLU A 192 -2.02 20.77 -22.42
N GLU A 193 -3.04 20.84 -21.56
CA GLU A 193 -3.06 21.10 -20.12
C GLU A 193 -2.24 20.11 -19.24
N PRO A 194 -1.98 20.42 -17.95
CA PRO A 194 -0.94 19.73 -17.18
C PRO A 194 -1.33 18.35 -16.63
N ASP A 195 -0.40 17.39 -16.79
CA ASP A 195 -0.27 16.12 -16.08
C ASP A 195 -1.42 15.10 -16.28
N ASP A 196 -1.73 14.71 -17.51
CA ASP A 196 -2.29 13.37 -17.73
C ASP A 196 -1.17 12.31 -17.59
N PRO A 197 -1.30 11.34 -16.68
CA PRO A 197 -0.30 10.29 -16.51
C PRO A 197 -0.19 9.47 -17.81
N GLU A 198 0.97 9.51 -18.44
CA GLU A 198 1.29 8.82 -19.71
C GLU A 198 0.72 7.39 -19.70
N THR A 199 -0.33 7.17 -20.50
CA THR A 199 -1.01 5.88 -20.64
C THR A 199 -0.45 5.14 -21.85
N LEU A 200 -0.49 3.81 -21.78
CA LEU A 200 -0.10 2.91 -22.85
C LEU A 200 -1.26 1.95 -23.12
N THR A 201 -1.60 1.78 -24.39
CA THR A 201 -2.70 0.89 -24.81
C THR A 201 -2.11 -0.43 -25.28
N VAL A 202 -2.54 -1.53 -24.64
CA VAL A 202 -2.16 -2.89 -25.02
C VAL A 202 -3.34 -3.55 -25.71
N LEU A 203 -3.17 -3.97 -26.96
CA LEU A 203 -4.16 -4.72 -27.74
C LEU A 203 -3.86 -6.22 -27.60
N VAL A 204 -4.79 -6.99 -27.05
CA VAL A 204 -4.56 -8.41 -26.69
C VAL A 204 -5.52 -9.34 -27.43
N GLY A 205 -5.00 -10.48 -27.89
CA GLY A 205 -5.77 -11.52 -28.56
C GLY A 205 -5.99 -11.28 -30.05
N SER A 206 -6.64 -12.24 -30.71
CA SER A 206 -7.04 -12.14 -32.13
C SER A 206 -7.97 -10.95 -32.39
N ASP A 207 -8.77 -10.60 -31.39
CA ASP A 207 -9.82 -9.59 -31.47
C ASP A 207 -9.29 -8.19 -31.08
N GLU A 208 -7.97 -8.07 -30.83
CA GLU A 208 -7.29 -6.83 -30.44
C GLU A 208 -7.99 -6.07 -29.29
N LYS A 209 -8.43 -6.78 -28.24
CA LYS A 209 -9.12 -6.18 -27.09
C LYS A 209 -8.21 -5.13 -26.43
N PRO A 210 -8.64 -3.85 -26.31
CA PRO A 210 -7.78 -2.78 -25.81
C PRO A 210 -7.76 -2.68 -24.28
N PHE A 211 -6.56 -2.51 -23.74
CA PHE A 211 -6.30 -2.27 -22.32
C PHE A 211 -5.46 -1.01 -22.13
N THR A 212 -6.07 0.04 -21.57
CA THR A 212 -5.36 1.30 -21.24
C THR A 212 -4.83 1.25 -19.82
N VAL A 213 -3.51 1.36 -19.67
CA VAL A 213 -2.82 1.27 -18.37
C VAL A 213 -1.73 2.34 -18.29
N PHE A 214 -1.46 2.86 -17.09
CA PHE A 214 -0.37 3.82 -16.90
C PHE A 214 0.98 3.18 -17.23
N LYS A 215 1.72 3.82 -18.14
CA LYS A 215 3.04 3.37 -18.64
C LYS A 215 4.02 3.15 -17.49
N ALA A 216 4.01 4.05 -16.51
CA ALA A 216 4.86 3.95 -15.32
C ALA A 216 4.63 2.66 -14.52
N ILE A 217 3.39 2.19 -14.40
CA ILE A 217 3.06 0.97 -13.64
C ILE A 217 3.49 -0.27 -14.42
N LEU A 218 3.17 -0.34 -15.71
CA LEU A 218 3.59 -1.46 -16.57
C LEU A 218 5.11 -1.59 -16.60
N CYS A 219 5.82 -0.48 -16.81
CA CYS A 219 7.28 -0.48 -16.85
C CYS A 219 7.90 -0.81 -15.49
N ALA A 220 7.29 -0.44 -14.36
CA ALA A 220 7.84 -0.79 -13.05
C ALA A 220 7.83 -2.32 -12.79
N HIS A 221 6.80 -3.01 -13.31
CA HIS A 221 6.59 -4.44 -13.07
C HIS A 221 7.20 -5.36 -14.14
N SER A 222 7.25 -4.91 -15.39
CA SER A 222 7.60 -5.74 -16.53
C SER A 222 8.78 -5.17 -17.32
N PRO A 223 9.93 -5.87 -17.34
CA PRO A 223 11.05 -5.54 -18.22
C PRO A 223 10.65 -5.54 -19.71
N PHE A 224 9.69 -6.39 -20.10
CA PHE A 224 9.15 -6.40 -21.46
C PHE A 224 8.58 -5.03 -21.83
N PHE A 225 7.72 -4.45 -20.99
CA PHE A 225 7.12 -3.14 -21.25
C PHE A 225 8.14 -1.99 -21.14
N GLN A 226 9.19 -2.12 -20.32
CA GLN A 226 10.30 -1.15 -20.32
C GLN A 226 11.00 -1.06 -21.68
N VAL A 227 11.26 -2.22 -22.30
CA VAL A 227 11.94 -2.29 -23.60
C VAL A 227 10.98 -1.91 -24.73
N ALA A 228 9.76 -2.47 -24.72
CA ALA A 228 8.77 -2.27 -25.77
C ALA A 228 8.25 -0.82 -25.87
N SER A 229 8.29 -0.07 -24.77
CA SER A 229 7.90 1.35 -24.75
C SER A 229 9.06 2.33 -24.94
N SER A 230 10.27 1.84 -25.23
CA SER A 230 11.43 2.67 -25.51
C SER A 230 11.37 3.28 -26.92
N ALA A 231 11.89 4.51 -27.08
CA ALA A 231 11.86 5.26 -28.35
C ALA A 231 12.57 4.58 -29.54
N ARG A 232 13.30 3.48 -29.28
CA ARG A 232 14.01 2.68 -30.28
C ARG A 232 13.10 1.64 -30.96
N TRP A 233 11.89 1.42 -30.44
CA TRP A 233 10.96 0.42 -30.91
C TRP A 233 9.76 1.09 -31.60
N LEU A 234 9.41 0.66 -32.83
CA LEU A 234 8.34 1.27 -33.65
C LEU A 234 6.98 1.32 -32.91
N GLN A 235 6.63 0.27 -32.15
CA GLN A 235 5.40 0.23 -31.36
C GLN A 235 5.42 1.16 -30.12
N GLY A 236 6.62 1.53 -29.64
CA GLY A 236 6.78 2.47 -28.53
C GLY A 236 6.56 3.93 -28.94
N GLN A 237 6.67 4.24 -30.24
CA GLN A 237 6.41 5.58 -30.79
C GLN A 237 4.91 5.90 -30.88
N GLU A 238 4.07 4.87 -31.05
CA GLU A 238 2.61 5.00 -31.19
C GLU A 238 1.85 4.82 -29.85
N ASN A 239 2.55 4.61 -28.72
CA ASN A 239 1.95 4.25 -27.42
C ASN A 239 1.01 3.01 -27.46
N ILE A 240 1.16 2.14 -28.47
CA ILE A 240 0.33 0.96 -28.70
C ILE A 240 1.21 -0.30 -28.77
N ILE A 241 0.93 -1.29 -27.93
CA ILE A 241 1.61 -2.60 -27.95
C ILE A 241 0.62 -3.70 -28.29
N ARG A 242 0.96 -4.57 -29.24
CA ARG A 242 0.10 -5.69 -29.69
C ARG A 242 0.59 -7.03 -29.16
N LEU A 243 -0.32 -7.82 -28.56
CA LEU A 243 -0.10 -9.17 -28.03
C LEU A 243 -1.11 -10.17 -28.65
N PRO A 244 -0.98 -10.50 -29.95
CA PRO A 244 -2.02 -11.23 -30.69
C PRO A 244 -2.20 -12.70 -30.29
N LYS A 245 -1.18 -13.33 -29.70
CA LYS A 245 -1.19 -14.76 -29.31
C LYS A 245 -1.61 -15.00 -27.85
N HIS A 246 -2.00 -13.95 -27.13
CA HIS A 246 -2.28 -14.04 -25.70
C HIS A 246 -3.78 -13.89 -25.43
N ASP A 247 -4.23 -14.53 -24.36
CA ASP A 247 -5.61 -14.50 -23.91
C ASP A 247 -5.93 -13.15 -23.21
N PRO A 248 -6.95 -12.39 -23.69
CA PRO A 248 -7.31 -11.12 -23.08
C PRO A 248 -7.75 -11.23 -21.62
N ASP A 249 -8.35 -12.35 -21.19
CA ASP A 249 -8.84 -12.50 -19.83
C ASP A 249 -7.71 -12.74 -18.84
N LEU A 250 -6.68 -13.47 -19.26
CA LEU A 250 -5.44 -13.60 -18.49
C LEU A 250 -4.67 -12.27 -18.40
N PHE A 251 -4.72 -11.47 -19.46
CA PHE A 251 -4.16 -10.12 -19.41
C PHE A 251 -4.95 -9.20 -18.47
N HIS A 252 -6.27 -9.34 -18.39
CA HIS A 252 -7.07 -8.65 -17.40
C HIS A 252 -6.66 -9.02 -15.96
N VAL A 253 -6.43 -10.31 -15.67
CA VAL A 253 -5.88 -10.77 -14.39
C VAL A 253 -4.54 -10.10 -14.09
N TYR A 254 -3.65 -9.99 -15.08
CA TYR A 254 -2.37 -9.30 -14.94
C TYR A 254 -2.53 -7.80 -14.63
N VAL A 255 -3.43 -7.10 -15.33
CA VAL A 255 -3.72 -5.68 -15.09
C VAL A 255 -4.32 -5.46 -13.70
N HIS A 256 -5.15 -6.38 -13.22
CA HIS A 256 -5.66 -6.35 -11.85
C HIS A 256 -4.53 -6.55 -10.83
N TRP A 257 -3.62 -7.51 -11.07
CA TRP A 257 -2.46 -7.75 -10.22
C TRP A 257 -1.58 -6.50 -10.06
N ILE A 258 -1.14 -5.87 -11.15
CA ILE A 258 -0.25 -4.70 -11.07
C ILE A 258 -0.90 -3.50 -10.38
N ARG A 259 -2.24 -3.44 -10.33
CA ARG A 259 -2.98 -2.37 -9.64
C ARG A 259 -3.22 -2.65 -8.16
N THR A 260 -3.41 -3.91 -7.79
CA THR A 260 -3.92 -4.29 -6.46
C THR A 260 -2.96 -5.12 -5.64
N ALA A 261 -1.91 -5.67 -6.27
CA ALA A 261 -1.05 -6.72 -5.73
C ALA A 261 -1.85 -7.96 -5.25
N ARG A 262 -3.01 -8.22 -5.87
CA ARG A 262 -3.85 -9.40 -5.60
C ARG A 262 -4.13 -10.15 -6.89
N LEU A 263 -3.92 -11.48 -6.83
CA LEU A 263 -4.26 -12.38 -7.91
C LEU A 263 -5.73 -12.75 -7.78
N ASP A 264 -6.56 -12.24 -8.67
CA ASP A 264 -7.99 -12.55 -8.76
C ASP A 264 -8.25 -13.28 -10.08
N MET A 265 -8.72 -14.51 -10.00
CA MET A 265 -8.97 -15.38 -11.16
C MET A 265 -10.42 -15.30 -11.66
N SER A 266 -11.30 -14.52 -11.00
CA SER A 266 -12.73 -14.45 -11.32
C SER A 266 -13.03 -14.02 -12.76
N SER A 267 -12.19 -13.17 -13.36
CA SER A 267 -12.34 -12.75 -14.76
C SER A 267 -11.94 -13.84 -15.76
N ALA A 268 -11.07 -14.77 -15.38
CA ALA A 268 -10.68 -15.91 -16.23
C ALA A 268 -11.76 -17.01 -16.26
N ASP A 269 -12.70 -16.99 -15.31
CA ASP A 269 -13.78 -17.97 -15.21
C ASP A 269 -15.01 -17.62 -16.09
N GLN A 270 -15.15 -16.38 -16.56
CA GLN A 270 -16.35 -15.88 -17.28
C GLN A 270 -16.54 -16.47 -18.69
N HIS A 271 -15.51 -17.06 -19.29
CA HIS A 271 -15.57 -17.66 -20.63
C HIS A 271 -15.56 -19.20 -20.63
N LEU A 272 -15.74 -19.85 -19.47
CA LEU A 272 -16.07 -21.27 -19.46
C LEU A 272 -17.51 -21.50 -19.97
N PRO A 273 -17.78 -22.57 -20.75
CA PRO A 273 -19.13 -22.88 -21.22
C PRO A 273 -20.12 -22.95 -20.05
N PRO A 274 -21.36 -22.46 -20.21
CA PRO A 274 -22.24 -22.02 -19.12
C PRO A 274 -22.96 -23.16 -18.40
N ASN A 275 -22.27 -24.24 -18.07
CA ASN A 275 -22.91 -25.39 -17.43
C ASN A 275 -22.16 -25.94 -16.22
N ILE A 276 -21.50 -25.06 -15.47
CA ILE A 276 -20.96 -25.44 -14.17
C ILE A 276 -21.03 -24.27 -13.18
N SER A 277 -21.89 -24.40 -12.18
CA SER A 277 -21.89 -23.58 -10.97
C SER A 277 -20.52 -23.62 -10.29
N GLU A 278 -20.16 -22.54 -9.59
CA GLU A 278 -18.86 -22.26 -8.93
C GLU A 278 -18.28 -23.39 -8.05
N GLU A 279 -19.04 -24.45 -7.76
CA GLU A 279 -18.61 -25.61 -6.99
C GLU A 279 -17.98 -26.74 -7.82
N ASN A 280 -18.08 -26.73 -9.15
CA ASN A 280 -17.68 -27.86 -9.99
C ASN A 280 -16.84 -27.48 -11.23
N SER A 281 -16.14 -26.33 -11.26
CA SER A 281 -15.16 -26.12 -12.35
C SER A 281 -14.29 -27.36 -12.40
N SER A 282 -14.30 -28.09 -13.51
CA SER A 282 -13.52 -29.32 -13.63
C SER A 282 -12.11 -28.95 -13.16
N VAL A 283 -11.68 -29.56 -12.06
CA VAL A 283 -10.43 -29.27 -11.38
C VAL A 283 -9.24 -29.27 -12.37
N PRO A 284 -9.23 -30.13 -13.40
CA PRO A 284 -8.28 -30.04 -14.51
C PRO A 284 -8.12 -28.64 -15.12
N THR A 285 -9.22 -27.90 -15.30
CA THR A 285 -9.24 -26.60 -16.00
C THR A 285 -8.59 -25.50 -15.17
N TYR A 286 -8.79 -25.50 -13.85
CA TYR A 286 -8.27 -24.45 -12.95
C TYR A 286 -6.74 -24.40 -12.95
N TYR A 287 -6.06 -25.54 -12.84
CA TYR A 287 -4.60 -25.60 -12.85
C TYR A 287 -4.02 -25.24 -14.22
N ILE A 288 -4.71 -25.56 -15.31
CA ILE A 288 -4.32 -25.15 -16.67
C ILE A 288 -4.42 -23.63 -16.81
N THR A 289 -5.49 -23.01 -16.29
CA THR A 289 -5.66 -21.55 -16.30
C THR A 289 -4.55 -20.86 -15.50
N LEU A 290 -4.20 -21.38 -14.30
CA LEU A 290 -3.08 -20.87 -13.53
C LEU A 290 -1.75 -21.05 -14.26
N ALA A 291 -1.51 -22.19 -14.92
CA ALA A 291 -0.31 -22.40 -15.72
C ALA A 291 -0.22 -21.41 -16.90
N ARG A 292 -1.32 -21.17 -17.63
CA ARG A 292 -1.36 -20.17 -18.70
C ARG A 292 -1.10 -18.75 -18.16
N THR A 293 -1.62 -18.44 -16.97
CA THR A 293 -1.36 -17.17 -16.27
C THR A 293 0.11 -17.03 -15.92
N TRP A 294 0.75 -18.10 -15.43
CA TRP A 294 2.18 -18.11 -15.15
C TRP A 294 3.00 -17.91 -16.43
N VAL A 295 2.62 -18.58 -17.54
CA VAL A 295 3.29 -18.44 -18.85
C VAL A 295 3.21 -17.00 -19.36
N LEU A 296 2.05 -16.35 -19.22
CA LEU A 296 1.90 -14.91 -19.53
C LEU A 296 2.85 -14.06 -18.67
N GLY A 297 2.92 -14.32 -17.36
CA GLY A 297 3.84 -13.63 -16.46
C GLY A 297 5.31 -13.78 -16.87
N ASN A 298 5.69 -15.01 -17.24
CA ASN A 298 7.05 -15.33 -17.67
C ASN A 298 7.38 -14.64 -18.99
N TYR A 299 6.43 -14.57 -19.94
CA TYR A 299 6.58 -13.82 -21.18
C TYR A 299 6.77 -12.32 -20.94
N LEU A 300 6.00 -11.74 -20.02
CA LEU A 300 6.11 -10.33 -19.64
C LEU A 300 7.33 -10.02 -18.75
N GLY A 301 8.02 -11.05 -18.25
CA GLY A 301 9.19 -10.92 -17.37
C GLY A 301 8.86 -10.45 -15.95
N ASP A 302 7.60 -10.55 -15.50
CA ASP A 302 7.19 -10.18 -14.13
C ASP A 302 7.34 -11.39 -13.19
N GLN A 303 8.51 -11.49 -12.57
CA GLN A 303 8.85 -12.61 -11.66
C GLN A 303 7.97 -12.64 -10.40
N LEU A 304 7.56 -11.47 -9.89
CA LEU A 304 6.72 -11.41 -8.69
C LEU A 304 5.31 -11.93 -8.99
N PHE A 305 4.80 -11.64 -10.18
CA PHE A 305 3.55 -12.21 -10.66
C PHE A 305 3.65 -13.73 -10.79
N CYS A 306 4.70 -14.25 -11.43
CA CYS A 306 4.95 -15.69 -11.54
C CYS A 306 5.01 -16.38 -10.17
N ASN A 307 5.74 -15.81 -9.20
CA ASN A 307 5.81 -16.34 -7.84
C ASN A 307 4.43 -16.32 -7.17
N LYS A 308 3.61 -15.27 -7.37
CA LYS A 308 2.27 -15.24 -6.79
C LYS A 308 1.32 -16.29 -7.38
N VAL A 309 1.50 -16.64 -8.66
CA VAL A 309 0.76 -17.75 -9.28
C VAL A 309 1.18 -19.09 -8.67
N ILE A 310 2.47 -19.28 -8.39
CA ILE A 310 3.00 -20.47 -7.69
C ILE A 310 2.41 -20.58 -6.28
N ASP A 311 2.41 -19.48 -5.52
CA ASP A 311 1.75 -19.41 -4.21
C ASP A 311 0.29 -19.89 -4.31
N ARG A 312 -0.45 -19.44 -5.34
CA ARG A 312 -1.85 -19.79 -5.53
C ARG A 312 -2.07 -21.28 -5.85
N ILE A 313 -1.14 -21.89 -6.59
CA ILE A 313 -1.17 -23.34 -6.86
C ILE A 313 -0.99 -24.10 -5.54
N LEU A 314 0.02 -23.74 -4.74
CA LEU A 314 0.33 -24.39 -3.47
C LEU A 314 -0.78 -24.20 -2.43
N GLU A 315 -1.33 -22.99 -2.29
CA GLU A 315 -2.49 -22.71 -1.44
C GLU A 315 -3.67 -23.64 -1.78
N LYS A 316 -3.94 -23.83 -3.09
CA LYS A 316 -5.06 -24.69 -3.52
C LYS A 316 -4.82 -26.17 -3.22
N VAL A 317 -3.57 -26.63 -3.34
CA VAL A 317 -3.18 -28.00 -2.99
C VAL A 317 -3.32 -28.24 -1.49
N ASP A 318 -2.91 -27.29 -0.66
CA ASP A 318 -3.03 -27.38 0.80
C ASP A 318 -4.50 -27.35 1.25
N ASP A 319 -5.32 -26.48 0.66
CA ASP A 319 -6.76 -26.38 0.94
C ASP A 319 -7.55 -27.62 0.50
N GLN A 320 -7.16 -28.24 -0.62
CA GLN A 320 -7.83 -29.40 -1.20
C GLN A 320 -6.84 -30.52 -1.57
N PRO A 321 -6.37 -31.29 -0.59
CA PRO A 321 -5.27 -32.25 -0.78
C PRO A 321 -5.63 -33.46 -1.65
N TYR A 322 -6.91 -33.70 -1.93
CA TYR A 322 -7.37 -34.74 -2.84
C TYR A 322 -7.54 -34.24 -4.28
N ASN A 323 -7.33 -32.94 -4.50
CA ASN A 323 -7.72 -32.25 -5.71
C ASN A 323 -6.50 -31.75 -6.49
N THR A 324 -5.78 -32.70 -7.09
CA THR A 324 -4.44 -32.46 -7.64
C THR A 324 -4.43 -32.41 -9.17
N ILE A 325 -3.29 -31.97 -9.73
CA ILE A 325 -3.05 -31.94 -11.17
C ILE A 325 -3.07 -33.39 -11.69
N GLY A 326 -3.93 -33.67 -12.69
CA GLY A 326 -3.98 -34.97 -13.36
C GLY A 326 -2.94 -35.10 -14.48
N PRO A 327 -2.62 -36.33 -14.93
CA PRO A 327 -1.68 -36.56 -16.05
C PRO A 327 -2.02 -35.78 -17.34
N SER A 328 -3.28 -35.78 -17.75
CA SER A 328 -3.73 -35.05 -18.95
C SER A 328 -3.63 -33.52 -18.80
N SER A 329 -3.82 -32.99 -17.58
CA SER A 329 -3.58 -31.56 -17.29
C SER A 329 -2.09 -31.25 -17.29
N LEU A 330 -1.27 -32.14 -16.74
CA LEU A 330 0.20 -31.99 -16.74
C LEU A 330 0.73 -31.94 -18.18
N GLN A 331 0.23 -32.79 -19.07
CA GLN A 331 0.60 -32.77 -20.49
C GLN A 331 0.28 -31.42 -21.14
N GLN A 332 -0.92 -30.88 -20.92
CA GLN A 332 -1.28 -29.56 -21.46
C GLN A 332 -0.41 -28.44 -20.89
N ILE A 333 -0.03 -28.53 -19.61
CA ILE A 333 0.88 -27.57 -18.96
C ILE A 333 2.30 -27.70 -19.57
N TRP A 334 2.72 -28.93 -19.85
CA TRP A 334 4.00 -29.26 -20.48
C TRP A 334 4.14 -28.66 -21.88
N ASP A 335 3.05 -28.67 -22.65
CA ASP A 335 3.05 -28.15 -24.02
C ASP A 335 3.15 -26.62 -24.09
N ILE A 336 2.69 -25.90 -23.04
CA ILE A 336 2.67 -24.43 -23.02
C ILE A 336 3.83 -23.80 -22.26
N ALA A 337 4.42 -24.49 -21.29
CA ALA A 337 5.43 -23.93 -20.40
C ALA A 337 6.86 -24.19 -20.92
N PRO A 338 7.83 -23.30 -20.64
CA PRO A 338 9.23 -23.54 -20.93
C PRO A 338 9.74 -24.78 -20.20
N LYS A 339 10.51 -25.65 -20.88
CA LYS A 339 10.97 -26.95 -20.37
C LYS A 339 11.74 -26.87 -19.04
N ASP A 340 12.53 -25.81 -18.84
CA ASP A 340 13.35 -25.61 -17.63
C ASP A 340 12.68 -24.69 -16.60
N SER A 341 11.36 -24.49 -16.68
CA SER A 341 10.64 -23.57 -15.79
C SER A 341 10.42 -24.15 -14.39
N THR A 342 10.38 -23.26 -13.39
CA THR A 342 10.03 -23.64 -12.02
C THR A 342 8.59 -24.14 -11.88
N LEU A 343 7.69 -23.69 -12.76
CA LEU A 343 6.32 -24.17 -12.87
C LEU A 343 6.28 -25.66 -13.21
N LEU A 344 6.97 -26.09 -14.27
CA LEU A 344 7.00 -27.51 -14.65
C LEU A 344 7.62 -28.37 -13.56
N ARG A 345 8.67 -27.85 -12.90
CA ARG A 345 9.23 -28.53 -11.73
C ARG A 345 8.17 -28.74 -10.65
N LEU A 346 7.42 -27.71 -10.25
CA LEU A 346 6.35 -27.84 -9.25
C LEU A 346 5.27 -28.84 -9.69
N CYS A 347 4.74 -28.69 -10.91
CA CYS A 347 3.68 -29.56 -11.40
C CYS A 347 4.12 -31.03 -11.46
N THR A 348 5.35 -31.31 -11.90
CA THR A 348 5.92 -32.66 -11.89
C THR A 348 6.06 -33.20 -10.47
N HIS A 349 6.55 -32.41 -9.51
CA HIS A 349 6.64 -32.86 -8.11
C HIS A 349 5.26 -33.21 -7.53
N LEU A 350 4.26 -32.37 -7.77
CA LEU A 350 2.88 -32.58 -7.30
C LEU A 350 2.28 -33.87 -7.86
N VAL A 351 2.54 -34.18 -9.14
CA VAL A 351 2.04 -35.40 -9.79
C VAL A 351 2.79 -36.63 -9.30
N VAL A 352 4.13 -36.58 -9.19
CA VAL A 352 4.96 -37.70 -8.71
C VAL A 352 4.60 -38.08 -7.27
N ALA A 353 4.46 -37.10 -6.37
CA ALA A 353 4.14 -37.35 -4.96
C ALA A 353 2.80 -38.08 -4.76
N ARG A 354 1.91 -38.02 -5.75
CA ARG A 354 0.57 -38.64 -5.70
C ARG A 354 0.38 -39.78 -6.70
N MET A 355 1.43 -40.15 -7.42
CA MET A 355 1.38 -41.23 -8.40
C MET A 355 1.36 -42.59 -7.69
N THR A 356 0.43 -43.45 -8.09
CA THR A 356 0.38 -44.85 -7.65
C THR A 356 0.77 -45.78 -8.81
N PRO A 357 1.29 -46.98 -8.55
CA PRO A 357 1.67 -47.92 -9.61
C PRO A 357 0.55 -48.19 -10.61
N VAL A 358 -0.69 -48.37 -10.12
CA VAL A 358 -1.89 -48.61 -10.95
C VAL A 358 -2.21 -47.41 -11.84
N ARG A 359 -2.07 -46.18 -11.30
CA ARG A 359 -2.34 -44.95 -12.07
C ARG A 359 -1.25 -44.67 -13.09
N LEU A 360 0.00 -44.99 -12.75
CA LEU A 360 1.14 -44.88 -13.66
C LEU A 360 0.98 -45.84 -14.85
N GLU A 361 0.64 -47.11 -14.59
CA GLU A 361 0.41 -48.11 -15.64
C GLU A 361 -0.75 -47.71 -16.56
N ALA A 362 -1.82 -47.14 -16.00
CA ALA A 362 -2.98 -46.68 -16.78
C ALA A 362 -2.74 -45.39 -17.60
N THR A 363 -1.74 -44.58 -17.25
CA THR A 363 -1.48 -43.27 -17.90
C THR A 363 -0.09 -43.18 -18.52
N PHE A 364 0.62 -44.31 -18.58
CA PHE A 364 2.01 -44.39 -19.04
C PHE A 364 2.16 -43.89 -20.49
N ASP A 365 1.23 -44.28 -21.36
CA ASP A 365 1.23 -43.92 -22.78
C ASP A 365 0.80 -42.47 -23.04
N GLU A 366 0.15 -41.81 -22.07
CA GLU A 366 -0.32 -40.42 -22.17
C GLU A 366 0.74 -39.40 -21.72
N LEU A 367 1.75 -39.83 -20.97
CA LEU A 367 2.76 -38.94 -20.42
C LEU A 367 3.91 -38.72 -21.43
N PRO A 368 4.37 -37.47 -21.65
CA PRO A 368 5.57 -37.19 -22.43
C PRO A 368 6.79 -37.97 -21.92
N SER A 369 7.63 -38.47 -22.82
CA SER A 369 8.83 -39.26 -22.49
C SER A 369 9.77 -38.55 -21.52
N ASP A 370 9.87 -37.23 -21.63
CA ASP A 370 10.69 -36.39 -20.75
C ASP A 370 10.15 -36.40 -19.31
N ILE A 371 8.82 -36.42 -19.13
CA ILE A 371 8.17 -36.52 -17.82
C ILE A 371 8.42 -37.90 -17.24
N VAL A 372 8.21 -38.97 -18.00
CA VAL A 372 8.44 -40.34 -17.55
C VAL A 372 9.90 -40.53 -17.11
N LEU A 373 10.86 -39.96 -17.85
CA LEU A 373 12.28 -40.00 -17.50
C LEU A 373 12.57 -39.23 -16.20
N GLU A 374 11.97 -38.05 -16.03
CA GLU A 374 12.14 -37.25 -14.81
C GLU A 374 11.47 -37.91 -13.59
N MET A 375 10.30 -38.53 -13.79
CA MET A 375 9.66 -39.37 -12.77
C MET A 375 10.56 -40.56 -12.40
N ALA A 376 11.06 -41.29 -13.40
CA ALA A 376 11.92 -42.46 -13.20
C ALA A 376 13.21 -42.10 -12.45
N ARG A 377 13.86 -40.98 -12.80
CA ARG A 377 15.04 -40.49 -12.07
C ARG A 377 14.77 -40.30 -10.59
N ARG A 378 13.59 -39.81 -10.22
CA ARG A 378 13.21 -39.56 -8.82
C ARG A 378 12.83 -40.81 -8.06
N PHE A 379 12.08 -41.70 -8.69
CA PHE A 379 11.81 -43.03 -8.11
C PHE A 379 13.10 -43.83 -7.86
N VAL A 380 14.10 -43.69 -8.74
CA VAL A 380 15.43 -44.30 -8.56
C VAL A 380 16.22 -43.61 -7.44
N GLN A 381 16.11 -42.29 -7.26
CA GLN A 381 16.76 -41.56 -6.16
C GLN A 381 16.13 -41.87 -4.79
N GLY A 382 14.86 -42.30 -4.75
CA GLY A 382 14.11 -42.62 -3.52
C GLY A 382 14.08 -44.11 -3.13
N ASP A 383 15.00 -44.95 -3.63
CA ASP A 383 15.08 -46.40 -3.31
C ASP A 383 13.75 -47.17 -3.49
N GLY A 384 12.91 -46.78 -4.46
CA GLY A 384 11.64 -47.45 -4.76
C GLY A 384 10.50 -47.19 -3.75
N GLN A 385 10.66 -46.26 -2.81
CA GLN A 385 9.56 -45.71 -2.00
C GLN A 385 8.94 -44.47 -2.67
N GLN A 386 7.77 -44.01 -2.20
CA GLN A 386 7.17 -42.77 -2.73
C GLN A 386 8.20 -41.63 -2.59
N PRO A 387 8.55 -40.92 -3.68
CA PRO A 387 9.86 -40.28 -3.73
C PRO A 387 10.02 -39.05 -2.84
N ASP A 388 8.93 -38.37 -2.49
CA ASP A 388 8.95 -37.12 -1.72
C ASP A 388 7.61 -36.89 -1.01
N GLU A 389 7.62 -36.19 0.12
CA GLU A 389 6.41 -35.56 0.66
C GLU A 389 5.83 -34.59 -0.38
N SER A 390 4.50 -34.55 -0.50
CA SER A 390 3.83 -33.63 -1.42
C SER A 390 4.24 -32.19 -1.12
N PRO A 391 4.71 -31.40 -2.11
CA PRO A 391 5.04 -29.99 -1.89
C PRO A 391 3.86 -29.25 -1.29
N THR A 392 4.11 -28.59 -0.16
CA THR A 392 3.16 -27.71 0.54
C THR A 392 3.56 -26.24 0.36
N TYR A 393 2.73 -25.31 0.82
CA TYR A 393 3.02 -23.88 0.76
C TYR A 393 4.32 -23.46 1.50
N ASP A 394 4.77 -24.26 2.47
CA ASP A 394 6.05 -24.02 3.16
C ASP A 394 7.27 -24.24 2.25
N HIS A 395 7.11 -25.05 1.20
CA HIS A 395 8.16 -25.35 0.21
C HIS A 395 8.20 -24.35 -0.96
N ARG A 396 7.41 -23.26 -0.92
CA ARG A 396 7.27 -22.30 -2.04
C ARG A 396 8.58 -21.73 -2.56
N CYS A 397 9.59 -21.57 -1.71
CA CYS A 397 10.91 -21.05 -2.09
C CYS A 397 11.61 -21.93 -3.13
N ASP A 398 11.35 -23.24 -3.12
CA ASP A 398 11.94 -24.19 -4.06
C ASP A 398 11.38 -24.02 -5.46
N TYR A 399 10.32 -23.23 -5.65
CA TYR A 399 9.70 -22.98 -6.94
C TYR A 399 9.69 -21.48 -7.29
N HIS A 400 10.03 -20.61 -6.34
CA HIS A 400 10.17 -19.18 -6.58
C HIS A 400 11.49 -18.84 -7.28
N VAL A 401 11.43 -17.81 -8.12
CA VAL A 401 12.62 -17.16 -8.64
C VAL A 401 12.92 -15.95 -7.76
N HIS A 402 14.09 -15.96 -7.12
CA HIS A 402 14.59 -14.87 -6.31
C HIS A 402 15.67 -14.09 -7.05
N PRO A 403 15.61 -12.75 -7.11
CA PRO A 403 16.73 -11.95 -7.60
C PRO A 403 17.95 -12.15 -6.68
N GLN A 404 19.15 -12.11 -7.24
CA GLN A 404 20.39 -12.32 -6.49
C GLN A 404 20.47 -11.41 -5.26
N GLY A 405 20.55 -12.01 -4.06
CA GLY A 405 20.67 -11.28 -2.79
C GLY A 405 19.36 -10.99 -2.04
N HIS A 406 18.19 -11.43 -2.54
CA HIS A 406 16.93 -11.34 -1.79
C HIS A 406 16.75 -12.51 -0.81
N PRO A 407 16.19 -12.27 0.39
CA PRO A 407 15.95 -13.32 1.37
C PRO A 407 14.93 -14.35 0.85
N VAL A 408 15.18 -15.61 1.24
CA VAL A 408 14.25 -16.74 1.09
C VAL A 408 12.89 -16.37 1.68
N CYS A 409 11.78 -16.78 1.05
CA CYS A 409 10.44 -16.43 1.54
C CYS A 409 10.26 -16.93 2.99
N GLY A 410 10.15 -16.01 3.95
CA GLY A 410 9.98 -16.35 5.36
C GLY A 410 10.97 -15.70 6.31
N LEU A 411 12.06 -15.09 5.81
CA LEU A 411 12.86 -14.14 6.61
C LEU A 411 12.23 -12.75 6.47
N SER A 412 11.28 -12.48 7.36
CA SER A 412 10.70 -11.16 7.57
C SER A 412 11.79 -10.12 7.87
N LEU A 413 11.76 -9.01 7.12
CA LEU A 413 12.39 -7.74 7.51
C LEU A 413 11.59 -7.05 8.61
#